data_AF-A0A355DI64-F1
#
_entry.id   AF-A0A355DI64-F1
#
_cell.length_a   1.000
_cell.length_b   1.000
_cell.length_c   1.000
_cell.angle_alpha   90.00
_cell.angle_beta   90.00
_cell.angle_gamma   90.00
#
_symmetry.space_group_name_H-M   'P 1'
#
loop_
_entity.id
_entity.type
_entity.pdbx_description
1 polymer ?
#
loop_
_entity_poly.entity_id
_entity_poly.type
_entity_poly.pdbx_seq_one_letter_code
_entity_poly.pdbx_strand_id
1 'polypeptide(L)' 'MKKPFYAIAVFFILFAVACGMTKGSFTYKSSNREVMFEVQAQDVETVSAILGFLSVLIGAAKEDRPRS' A
#
# COMPACT_ATOMS: atom_id res chain seq x y z
N MET A 1 4.90 -4.96 18.76
CA MET A 1 5.25 -3.58 18.36
C MET A 1 4.43 -3.21 17.13
N LYS A 2 3.42 -2.33 17.23
CA LYS A 2 2.52 -1.95 16.10
C LYS A 2 2.86 -0.60 15.45
N LYS A 3 3.84 0.13 15.97
CA LYS A 3 4.11 1.54 15.61
C LYS A 3 4.66 1.80 14.19
N PRO A 4 5.53 0.96 13.57
CA PRO A 4 6.11 1.31 12.27
C PRO A 4 5.12 1.14 11.10
N PHE A 5 4.18 0.21 11.19
CA PHE A 5 3.22 -0.07 10.11
C PHE A 5 2.30 1.11 9.81
N TYR A 6 1.81 1.80 10.85
CA TYR A 6 0.96 2.98 10.66
C TYR A 6 1.74 4.15 10.07
N ALA A 7 2.99 4.36 10.48
CA ALA A 7 3.84 5.41 9.92
C ALA A 7 4.09 5.18 8.42
N ILE A 8 4.40 3.93 8.03
CA ILE A 8 4.60 3.53 6.64
C ILE A 8 3.34 3.74 5.79
N ALA A 9 2.17 3.35 6.31
CA ALA A 9 0.89 3.56 5.63
C ALA A 9 0.58 5.05 5.43
N VAL A 10 0.88 5.90 6.41
CA VAL A 10 0.70 7.36 6.29
C VAL A 10 1.63 7.96 5.23
N PHE A 11 2.92 7.58 5.23
CA PHE A 11 3.85 8.04 4.19
C PHE A 11 3.44 7.61 2.78
N PHE A 12 2.92 6.39 2.64
CA PHE A 12 2.39 5.92 1.36
C PHE A 12 1.22 6.75 0.87
N ILE A 13 0.27 7.08 1.74
CA ILE A 13 -0.88 7.92 1.38
C ILE A 13 -0.43 9.33 0.99
N LEU A 14 0.50 9.93 1.75
CA LEU A 14 1.06 11.25 1.44
C LEU A 14 1.79 11.26 0.09
N PHE A 15 2.59 10.21 -0.19
CA PHE A 15 3.27 10.05 -1.47
C PHE A 15 2.29 9.85 -2.63
N ALA A 16 1.30 8.96 -2.48
CA ALA A 16 0.31 8.69 -3.51
C ALA A 16 -0.51 9.95 -3.85
N VAL A 17 -0.89 10.74 -2.85
CA VAL A 17 -1.57 12.04 -3.06
C VAL A 17 -0.64 13.04 -3.74
N ALA A 18 0.64 13.13 -3.33
CA ALA A 18 1.62 14.02 -3.95
C ALA A 18 1.90 13.67 -5.42
N CYS A 19 1.79 12.40 -5.79
CA CYS A 19 1.94 11.94 -7.17
C CYS A 19 0.68 12.13 -8.03
N GLY A 20 -0.44 12.64 -7.51
CA GLY A 20 -1.65 12.87 -8.33
C GLY A 20 -2.67 11.73 -8.32
N MET A 21 -2.67 10.90 -7.26
CA MET A 21 -3.79 10.00 -7.00
C MET A 21 -5.06 10.82 -6.72
N THR A 22 -6.10 10.60 -7.52
CA THR A 22 -7.39 11.31 -7.41
C THR A 22 -8.37 10.57 -6.51
N LYS A 23 -8.28 9.24 -6.45
CA LYS A 23 -9.10 8.40 -5.58
C LYS A 23 -8.34 7.14 -5.19
N GLY A 24 -8.52 6.69 -3.95
CA GLY A 24 -7.98 5.43 -3.47
C GLY A 24 -9.00 4.73 -2.57
N SER A 25 -9.09 3.40 -2.66
CA SER A 25 -9.90 2.58 -1.75
C SER A 25 -9.09 1.39 -1.24
N PHE A 26 -9.35 1.01 0.01
CA PHE A 26 -8.74 -0.13 0.68
C PHE A 26 -9.84 -1.00 1.25
N THR A 27 -9.89 -2.27 0.83
CA THR A 27 -10.86 -3.24 1.33
C THR A 27 -10.14 -4.48 1.83
N TYR A 28 -10.34 -4.82 3.11
CA TYR A 28 -9.88 -6.08 3.68
C TYR A 28 -11.04 -7.06 3.80
N LYS A 29 -10.98 -8.17 3.07
CA LYS A 29 -11.93 -9.29 3.19
C LYS A 29 -11.34 -10.37 4.09
N SER A 30 -11.77 -10.38 5.36
CA SER A 30 -11.27 -11.33 6.36
C SER A 30 -11.58 -12.79 6.05
N SER A 31 -12.65 -13.08 5.29
CA SER A 31 -13.06 -14.46 4.95
C SER A 31 -12.00 -15.21 4.15
N ASN A 32 -11.36 -14.52 3.19
CA ASN A 32 -10.34 -15.09 2.32
C ASN A 32 -8.94 -14.52 2.60
N ARG A 33 -8.81 -13.67 3.63
CA ARG A 33 -7.58 -12.90 3.93
C ARG A 33 -7.06 -12.12 2.71
N GLU A 34 -7.99 -11.61 1.91
CA GLU A 34 -7.68 -10.80 0.72
C GLU A 34 -7.64 -9.32 1.08
N VAL A 35 -6.67 -8.62 0.49
CA VAL A 35 -6.56 -7.17 0.56
C VAL A 35 -6.70 -6.65 -0.87
N MET A 36 -7.71 -5.83 -1.10
CA MET A 36 -7.93 -5.15 -2.38
C MET A 36 -7.56 -3.67 -2.23
N PHE A 37 -6.73 -3.19 -3.14
CA PHE A 37 -6.40 -1.78 -3.30
C PHE A 37 -6.95 -1.31 -4.64
N GLU A 38 -7.78 -0.28 -4.62
CA GLU A 38 -8.24 0.40 -5.83
C GLU A 38 -7.56 1.77 -5.87
N VAL A 39 -6.92 2.10 -6.98
CA VAL A 39 -6.19 3.36 -7.16
C VAL A 39 -6.63 3.98 -8.47
N GLN A 40 -7.07 5.23 -8.40
CA GLN A 40 -7.37 6.07 -9.53
C GLN A 40 -6.38 7.25 -9.51
N ALA A 41 -5.65 7.43 -10.60
CA ALA A 41 -4.72 8.54 -10.78
C ALA A 41 -4.93 9.17 -12.16
N GLN A 42 -4.34 10.34 -12.35
CA GLN A 42 -4.45 11.11 -13.59
C GLN A 42 -3.66 10.47 -14.75
N ASP A 43 -2.59 9.73 -14.43
CA ASP A 43 -1.67 9.11 -15.38
C ASP A 43 -1.25 7.70 -14.94
N VAL A 44 -0.85 6.88 -15.91
CA VAL A 44 -0.49 5.46 -15.71
C VAL A 44 0.85 5.31 -14.97
N GLU A 45 1.73 6.29 -15.10
CA GLU A 45 3.04 6.31 -14.43
C GLU A 45 2.87 6.40 -12.91
N THR A 46 1.97 7.27 -12.46
CA THR A 46 1.57 7.38 -11.05
C THR A 46 0.99 6.10 -10.51
N VAL A 47 0.07 5.45 -11.24
CA VAL A 47 -0.47 4.14 -10.84
C VAL A 47 0.65 3.11 -10.69
N SER A 48 1.59 3.09 -11.64
CA SER A 48 2.71 2.14 -11.64
C SER A 48 3.66 2.38 -10.46
N ALA A 49 3.98 3.64 -10.14
CA ALA A 49 4.79 4.01 -8.99
C ALA A 49 4.14 3.59 -7.66
N ILE A 50 2.84 3.84 -7.52
CA ILE A 50 2.05 3.47 -6.33
C ILE A 50 2.05 1.94 -6.15
N LEU A 51 1.82 1.18 -7.22
CA LEU A 51 1.85 -0.29 -7.18
C LEU A 51 3.25 -0.87 -6.88
N GLY A 52 4.30 -0.26 -7.45
CA GLY A 52 5.68 -0.63 -7.16
C GLY A 52 6.01 -0.45 -5.68
N PHE A 53 5.62 0.68 -5.09
CA PHE A 53 5.83 0.95 -3.66
C PHE A 53 5.04 -0.01 -2.77
N LEU A 54 3.77 -0.28 -3.08
CA LEU A 54 2.95 -1.27 -2.37
C LEU A 54 3.63 -2.65 -2.36
N SER A 55 4.21 -3.07 -3.48
CA SER A 55 4.90 -4.36 -3.60
C SER A 55 6.11 -4.44 -2.67
N VAL A 56 6.91 -3.38 -2.58
CA VAL A 56 8.04 -3.27 -1.64
C VAL A 56 7.57 -3.35 -0.19
N LEU A 57 6.50 -2.62 0.17
CA LEU A 57 5.95 -2.66 1.52
C LEU A 57 5.43 -4.04 1.92
N ILE A 58 4.75 -4.73 1.00
CA ILE A 58 4.26 -6.10 1.23
C ILE A 58 5.45 -7.06 1.38
N GLY A 59 6.50 -6.90 0.58
CA GLY A 59 7.74 -7.66 0.70
C GLY A 59 8.39 -7.50 2.07
N ALA A 60 8.62 -6.25 2.50
CA ALA A 60 9.19 -5.93 3.81
C ALA A 60 8.34 -6.49 4.96
N ALA A 61 7.01 -6.37 4.87
CA ALA A 61 6.09 -6.90 5.88
C ALA A 61 6.07 -8.44 5.96
N LYS A 62 6.44 -9.15 4.88
CA LYS A 62 6.61 -10.62 4.89
C LYS A 62 7.93 -11.03 5.53
N GLU A 63 8.99 -10.26 5.31
CA GLU A 63 10.34 -10.56 5.81
C GLU A 63 10.43 -10.38 7.34
N ASP A 64 9.63 -9.48 7.91
CA ASP A 64 9.45 -9.30 9.36
C ASP A 64 8.71 -10.46 10.05
N ARG A 65 8.19 -11.45 9.32
CA ARG A 65 7.68 -12.67 9.95
C ARG A 65 8.87 -13.58 10.26
N PRO A 66 9.16 -13.88 11.55
CA PRO A 66 10.21 -14.83 11.88
C PRO A 66 9.92 -16.15 11.17
N ARG A 67 10.91 -16.66 10.42
CA ARG A 67 10.91 -18.04 9.94
C ARG A 67 10.93 -18.94 11.18
N SER A 68 9.75 -19.42 11.59
CA SER A 68 9.58 -20.48 12.58
C SER A 68 10.03 -21.81 12.02
#